data_AF-A0A9N8P7U4-F1
#
_entry.id   AF-A0A9N8P7U4-F1
#
_cell.length_a   1.000
_cell.length_b   1.000
_cell.length_c   1.000
_cell.angle_alpha   90.00
_cell.angle_beta   90.00
_cell.angle_gamma   90.00
#
_symmetry.space_group_name_H-M   'P 1'
#
loop_
_entity.id
_entity.type
_entity.pdbx_description
1 polymer ?
#
loop_
_entity_poly.entity_id
_entity_poly.type
_entity_poly.pdbx_seq_one_letter_code
_entity_poly.pdbx_strand_id
1 'polypeptide(L)'
;SRHSIYYAKHRDERNRRRREKYHNDPEYRQKLLDERKAFHADRYKDVEWYRLSEYARVKRSQDQRLADHALRQQHNARTSKQQRQRRQTDPQLGFYQGLHTWYMYHKHRFHEYVWEHWQPIVYPEKVERACAACTHTRINGIRLWFERKRHSDSDPVLYDCFQCYSKSKWSKIAPLRASGKSRFYRPSNPAILAMLEAREKE
;
A
#
# COMPACT_ATOMS: atom_id res chain seq x y z
N SER A 1 25.48 -32.77 -4.09
CA SER A 1 25.61 -33.69 -5.25
C SER A 1 25.97 -32.89 -6.51
N ARG A 2 26.75 -33.46 -7.44
CA ARG A 2 27.16 -32.81 -8.71
C ARG A 2 25.97 -32.31 -9.56
N HIS A 3 24.81 -32.98 -9.44
CA HIS A 3 23.54 -32.59 -10.05
C HIS A 3 23.06 -31.20 -9.60
N SER A 4 23.13 -30.88 -8.30
CA SER A 4 22.68 -29.58 -7.76
C SER A 4 23.50 -28.39 -8.28
N ILE A 5 24.78 -28.60 -8.60
CA ILE A 5 25.69 -27.55 -9.09
C ILE A 5 25.42 -27.27 -10.58
N TYR A 6 25.10 -28.30 -11.36
CA TYR A 6 24.73 -28.19 -12.77
C TYR A 6 23.45 -27.37 -12.97
N TYR A 7 22.39 -27.66 -12.20
CA TYR A 7 21.14 -26.89 -12.25
C TYR A 7 21.30 -25.44 -11.79
N ALA A 8 22.17 -25.18 -10.80
CA ALA A 8 22.47 -23.82 -10.35
C ALA A 8 23.15 -22.99 -11.47
N LYS A 9 24.16 -23.54 -12.14
CA LYS A 9 24.86 -22.87 -13.25
C LYS A 9 23.94 -22.57 -14.44
N HIS A 10 23.09 -23.53 -14.84
CA HIS A 10 22.11 -23.31 -15.92
C HIS A 10 21.05 -22.26 -15.57
N ARG A 11 20.65 -22.19 -14.29
CA ARG A 11 19.73 -21.16 -13.80
C ARG A 11 20.37 -19.78 -13.84
N ASP A 12 21.63 -19.66 -13.47
CA ASP A 12 22.36 -18.40 -13.49
C ASP A 12 22.60 -17.89 -14.91
N GLU A 13 22.97 -18.77 -15.84
CA GLU A 13 23.12 -18.46 -17.27
C GLU A 13 21.79 -17.95 -17.88
N ARG A 14 20.66 -18.64 -17.57
CA ARG A 14 19.33 -18.22 -18.00
C ARG A 14 18.95 -16.86 -17.39
N ASN A 15 19.27 -16.63 -16.12
CA ASN A 15 19.00 -15.36 -15.45
C ASN A 15 19.84 -14.21 -16.05
N ARG A 16 21.09 -14.47 -16.40
CA ARG A 16 21.99 -13.50 -17.06
C ARG A 16 21.42 -13.08 -18.40
N ARG A 17 21.09 -14.03 -19.28
CA ARG A 17 20.49 -13.74 -20.60
C ARG A 17 19.17 -12.96 -20.49
N ARG A 18 18.35 -13.28 -19.47
CA ARG A 18 17.13 -12.51 -19.19
C ARG A 18 17.41 -11.07 -18.76
N ARG A 19 18.45 -10.82 -17.96
CA ARG A 19 18.85 -9.46 -17.54
C ARG A 19 19.41 -8.66 -18.71
N GLU A 20 20.24 -9.27 -19.54
CA GLU A 20 20.78 -8.67 -20.77
C GLU A 20 19.66 -8.29 -21.73
N LYS A 21 18.72 -9.22 -21.97
CA LYS A 21 17.53 -8.93 -22.79
C LYS A 21 16.68 -7.80 -22.21
N TYR A 22 16.43 -7.79 -20.90
CA TYR A 22 15.70 -6.69 -20.25
C TYR A 22 16.37 -5.32 -20.44
N HIS A 23 17.70 -5.28 -20.42
CA HIS A 23 18.46 -4.05 -20.61
C HIS A 23 18.46 -3.57 -22.06
N ASN A 24 18.59 -4.50 -23.01
CA ASN A 24 18.85 -4.17 -24.41
C ASN A 24 17.59 -4.13 -25.30
N ASP A 25 16.46 -4.67 -24.83
CA ASP A 25 15.21 -4.78 -25.59
C ASP A 25 14.07 -4.01 -24.87
N PRO A 26 13.77 -2.78 -25.32
CA PRO A 26 12.69 -1.97 -24.75
C PRO A 26 11.30 -2.61 -24.88
N GLU A 27 11.02 -3.33 -25.97
CA GLU A 27 9.73 -4.00 -26.17
C GLU A 27 9.57 -5.15 -25.19
N TYR A 28 10.62 -5.95 -25.00
CA TYR A 28 10.63 -7.02 -24.00
C TYR A 28 10.48 -6.47 -22.57
N ARG A 29 11.10 -5.32 -22.28
CA ARG A 29 10.91 -4.62 -21.00
C ARG A 29 9.45 -4.20 -20.81
N GLN A 30 8.85 -3.57 -21.83
CA GLN A 30 7.47 -3.11 -21.79
C GLN A 30 6.50 -4.29 -21.61
N LYS A 31 6.68 -5.36 -22.37
CA LYS A 31 5.92 -6.61 -22.22
C LYS A 31 5.97 -7.16 -20.80
N LEU A 32 7.14 -7.22 -20.19
CA LEU A 32 7.28 -7.69 -18.79
C LEU A 32 6.59 -6.74 -17.78
N LEU A 33 6.61 -5.43 -18.03
CA LEU A 33 5.88 -4.48 -17.20
C LEU A 33 4.36 -4.68 -17.32
N ASP A 34 3.87 -4.94 -18.53
CA ASP A 34 2.44 -5.14 -18.78
C ASP A 34 1.96 -6.50 -18.27
N GLU A 35 2.75 -7.58 -18.43
CA GLU A 35 2.51 -8.88 -17.78
C GLU A 35 2.46 -8.73 -16.25
N ARG A 36 3.39 -7.94 -15.68
CA ARG A 36 3.38 -7.65 -14.23
C ARG A 36 2.14 -6.84 -13.83
N LYS A 37 1.72 -5.85 -14.62
CA LYS A 37 0.49 -5.08 -14.35
C LYS A 37 -0.75 -5.98 -14.41
N ALA A 38 -0.87 -6.81 -15.46
CA ALA A 38 -1.96 -7.76 -15.63
C ALA A 38 -2.03 -8.75 -14.47
N PHE A 39 -0.88 -9.34 -14.11
CA PHE A 39 -0.77 -10.18 -12.91
C PHE A 39 -1.27 -9.45 -11.66
N HIS A 40 -0.82 -8.22 -11.42
CA HIS A 40 -1.25 -7.45 -10.26
C HIS A 40 -2.75 -7.10 -10.28
N ALA A 41 -3.35 -6.93 -11.45
CA ALA A 41 -4.79 -6.71 -11.59
C ALA A 41 -5.60 -7.99 -11.31
N ASP A 42 -5.18 -9.12 -11.86
CA ASP A 42 -5.89 -10.40 -11.73
C ASP A 42 -5.74 -11.02 -10.33
N ARG A 43 -4.63 -10.72 -9.64
CA ARG A 43 -4.36 -11.19 -8.28
C ARG A 43 -5.43 -10.81 -7.24
N TYR A 44 -6.25 -9.81 -7.53
CA TYR A 44 -7.35 -9.40 -6.65
C TYR A 44 -8.70 -10.00 -7.06
N LYS A 45 -8.79 -10.69 -8.20
CA LYS A 45 -10.01 -11.36 -8.69
C LYS A 45 -10.17 -12.76 -8.08
N ASP A 46 -9.07 -13.51 -7.95
CA ASP A 46 -9.05 -14.83 -7.31
C ASP A 46 -8.28 -14.77 -5.98
N VAL A 47 -9.03 -14.47 -4.91
CA VAL A 47 -8.52 -14.33 -3.55
C VAL A 47 -7.95 -15.66 -3.02
N GLU A 48 -8.58 -16.80 -3.36
CA GLU A 48 -8.17 -18.12 -2.88
C GLU A 48 -6.89 -18.59 -3.55
N TRP A 49 -6.78 -18.43 -4.87
CA TRP A 49 -5.54 -18.72 -5.58
C TRP A 49 -4.39 -17.87 -5.05
N TYR A 50 -4.62 -16.57 -4.76
CA TYR A 50 -3.59 -15.71 -4.18
C TYR A 50 -3.17 -16.17 -2.78
N ARG A 51 -4.13 -16.57 -1.92
CA ARG A 51 -3.84 -17.12 -0.59
C ARG A 51 -2.94 -18.35 -0.71
N LEU A 52 -3.25 -19.29 -1.59
CA LEU A 52 -2.47 -20.54 -1.72
C LEU A 52 -1.07 -20.31 -2.32
N SER A 53 -0.98 -19.51 -3.38
CA SER A 53 0.26 -19.35 -4.16
C SER A 53 1.27 -18.37 -3.54
N GLU A 54 0.78 -17.23 -3.03
CA GLU A 54 1.65 -16.13 -2.57
C GLU A 54 1.93 -16.22 -1.08
N TYR A 55 0.97 -16.65 -0.25
CA TYR A 55 1.19 -16.79 1.19
C TYR A 55 2.34 -17.77 1.47
N ALA A 56 2.36 -18.94 0.82
CA ALA A 56 3.42 -19.93 1.01
C ALA A 56 4.80 -19.42 0.55
N ARG A 57 4.86 -18.63 -0.53
CA ARG A 57 6.12 -18.07 -1.04
C ARG A 57 6.63 -16.92 -0.16
N VAL A 58 5.75 -15.98 0.20
CA VAL A 58 6.07 -14.82 1.02
C VAL A 58 6.44 -15.25 2.44
N LYS A 59 5.71 -16.21 3.01
CA LYS A 59 6.00 -16.77 4.34
C LYS A 59 7.39 -17.40 4.39
N ARG A 60 7.74 -18.28 3.44
CA ARG A 60 9.09 -18.87 3.37
C ARG A 60 10.21 -17.82 3.31
N SER A 61 10.05 -16.78 2.48
CA SER A 61 11.03 -15.69 2.39
C SER A 61 11.08 -14.82 3.66
N GLN A 62 9.95 -14.68 4.36
CA GLN A 62 9.88 -13.97 5.63
C GLN A 62 10.56 -14.78 6.74
N ASP A 63 10.28 -16.07 6.84
CA ASP A 63 10.88 -16.97 7.84
C ASP A 63 12.40 -17.03 7.68
N GLN A 64 12.91 -17.10 6.45
CA GLN A 64 14.35 -17.01 6.16
C GLN A 64 14.97 -15.70 6.67
N ARG A 65 14.30 -14.55 6.46
CA ARG A 65 14.78 -13.26 6.97
C ARG A 65 14.67 -13.14 8.49
N LEU A 66 13.73 -13.85 9.12
CA LEU A 66 13.59 -13.90 10.57
C LEU A 66 14.59 -14.85 11.22
N ALA A 67 15.05 -15.87 10.51
CA ALA A 67 16.10 -16.78 10.98
C ALA A 67 17.50 -16.18 10.81
N ASP A 68 17.77 -15.46 9.71
CA ASP A 68 19.09 -14.91 9.40
C ASP A 68 19.16 -13.39 9.67
N HIS A 69 19.96 -13.01 10.65
CA HIS A 69 20.16 -11.61 11.03
C HIS A 69 20.86 -10.78 9.95
N ALA A 70 21.87 -11.32 9.27
CA ALA A 70 22.61 -10.61 8.23
C ALA A 70 21.72 -10.36 7.00
N LEU A 71 20.94 -11.36 6.59
CA LEU A 71 19.96 -11.23 5.51
C LEU A 71 18.90 -10.18 5.84
N ARG A 72 18.45 -10.12 7.10
CA ARG A 72 17.51 -9.11 7.59
C ARG A 72 18.10 -7.71 7.53
N GLN A 73 19.32 -7.52 8.01
CA GLN A 73 20.00 -6.22 7.99
C GLN A 73 20.19 -5.73 6.56
N GLN A 74 20.66 -6.59 5.63
CA GLN A 74 20.83 -6.24 4.23
C GLN A 74 19.49 -5.86 3.58
N HIS A 75 18.43 -6.62 3.85
CA HIS A 75 17.09 -6.33 3.35
C HIS A 75 16.57 -4.98 3.88
N ASN A 76 16.75 -4.71 5.18
CA ASN A 76 16.34 -3.47 5.81
C ASN A 76 17.11 -2.28 5.23
N ALA A 77 18.44 -2.37 5.08
CA ALA A 77 19.26 -1.32 4.50
C ALA A 77 18.84 -0.98 3.05
N ARG A 78 18.62 -2.00 2.21
CA ARG A 78 18.15 -1.83 0.83
C ARG A 78 16.78 -1.16 0.79
N THR A 79 15.85 -1.64 1.60
CA THR A 79 14.48 -1.13 1.64
C THR A 79 14.45 0.30 2.17
N SER A 80 15.21 0.62 3.23
CA SER A 80 15.34 1.97 3.77
C SER A 80 15.92 2.94 2.75
N LYS A 81 16.96 2.56 2.00
CA LYS A 81 17.53 3.39 0.92
C LYS A 81 16.48 3.68 -0.15
N GLN A 82 15.76 2.66 -0.61
CA GLN A 82 14.70 2.81 -1.62
C GLN A 82 13.55 3.69 -1.11
N GLN A 83 13.11 3.49 0.13
CA GLN A 83 12.05 4.30 0.75
C GLN A 83 12.47 5.76 0.91
N ARG A 84 13.73 6.02 1.30
CA ARG A 84 14.27 7.38 1.41
C ARG A 84 14.24 8.10 0.05
N GLN A 85 14.68 7.43 -1.01
CA GLN A 85 14.64 8.00 -2.36
C GLN A 85 13.20 8.28 -2.80
N ARG A 86 12.28 7.33 -2.58
CA ARG A 86 10.87 7.53 -2.92
C ARG A 86 10.21 8.66 -2.15
N ARG A 87 10.53 8.84 -0.86
CA ARG A 87 10.00 9.98 -0.06
C ARG A 87 10.40 11.35 -0.61
N GLN A 88 11.56 11.43 -1.28
CA GLN A 88 12.02 12.67 -1.88
C GLN A 88 11.34 12.97 -3.21
N THR A 89 10.94 11.93 -3.95
CA THR A 89 10.40 12.07 -5.32
C THR A 89 8.88 11.93 -5.41
N ASP A 90 8.24 11.29 -4.42
CA ASP A 90 6.81 10.96 -4.43
C ASP A 90 6.10 11.68 -3.26
N PRO A 91 5.54 12.89 -3.50
CA PRO A 91 4.80 13.62 -2.47
C PRO A 91 3.56 12.85 -1.98
N GLN A 92 2.96 11.99 -2.82
CA GLN A 92 1.83 11.16 -2.40
C GLN A 92 2.26 10.14 -1.36
N LEU A 93 3.44 9.54 -1.51
CA LEU A 93 3.97 8.63 -0.50
C LEU A 93 4.23 9.34 0.83
N GLY A 94 4.79 10.55 0.79
CA GLY A 94 5.01 11.38 1.99
C GLY A 94 3.70 11.71 2.71
N PHE A 95 2.70 12.15 1.95
CA PHE A 95 1.35 12.44 2.47
C PHE A 95 0.70 11.19 3.08
N TYR A 96 0.68 10.08 2.32
CA TYR A 96 0.14 8.79 2.77
C TYR A 96 0.75 8.37 4.11
N GLN A 97 2.08 8.42 4.24
CA GLN A 97 2.75 7.97 5.46
C GLN A 97 2.51 8.91 6.65
N GLY A 98 2.54 10.22 6.42
CA GLY A 98 2.26 11.22 7.46
C GLY A 98 0.83 11.10 7.99
N LEU A 99 -0.14 11.05 7.07
CA LEU A 99 -1.55 10.92 7.40
C LEU A 99 -1.85 9.57 8.11
N HIS A 100 -1.27 8.45 7.65
CA HIS A 100 -1.42 7.15 8.31
C HIS A 100 -0.92 7.20 9.76
N THR A 101 0.28 7.76 9.95
CA THR A 101 0.89 7.88 11.28
C THR A 101 0.02 8.71 12.21
N TRP A 102 -0.53 9.82 11.70
CA TRP A 102 -1.45 10.66 12.44
C TRP A 102 -2.70 9.90 12.88
N TYR A 103 -3.37 9.16 11.97
CA TYR A 103 -4.55 8.37 12.31
C TYR A 103 -4.26 7.30 13.37
N MET A 104 -3.16 6.56 13.23
CA MET A 104 -2.81 5.49 14.17
C MET A 104 -2.50 6.03 15.57
N TYR A 105 -1.91 7.23 15.66
CA TYR A 105 -1.61 7.89 16.93
C TYR A 105 -2.87 8.49 17.57
N HIS A 106 -3.71 9.16 16.78
CA HIS A 106 -4.90 9.89 17.26
C HIS A 106 -6.20 9.06 17.24
N LYS A 107 -6.12 7.74 17.08
CA LYS A 107 -7.30 6.85 16.97
C LYS A 107 -8.33 6.98 18.10
N HIS A 108 -7.88 7.34 19.30
CA HIS A 108 -8.75 7.53 20.47
C HIS A 108 -9.55 8.85 20.39
N ARG A 109 -9.15 9.79 19.54
CA ARG A 109 -9.75 11.13 19.40
C ARG A 109 -10.68 11.26 18.21
N PHE A 110 -10.96 10.20 17.46
CA PHE A 110 -11.79 10.33 16.25
C PHE A 110 -13.20 10.86 16.51
N HIS A 111 -13.72 10.64 17.72
CA HIS A 111 -15.01 11.17 18.19
C HIS A 111 -15.01 12.70 18.38
N GLU A 112 -13.83 13.32 18.50
CA GLU A 112 -13.67 14.78 18.64
C GLU A 112 -13.77 15.52 17.30
N TYR A 113 -13.98 14.79 16.19
CA TYR A 113 -14.03 15.35 14.83
C TYR A 113 -15.39 15.08 14.19
N VAL A 114 -15.93 16.09 13.51
CA VAL A 114 -17.12 15.95 12.68
C VAL A 114 -16.68 15.59 11.26
N TRP A 115 -16.83 14.31 10.93
CA TRP A 115 -16.54 13.79 9.59
C TRP A 115 -17.73 13.98 8.66
N GLU A 116 -17.50 14.37 7.41
CA GLU A 116 -18.56 14.53 6.42
C GLU A 116 -18.75 13.26 5.58
N HIS A 117 -17.67 12.81 4.95
CA HIS A 117 -17.74 11.76 3.93
C HIS A 117 -17.37 10.37 4.47
N TRP A 118 -16.34 10.32 5.35
CA TRP A 118 -15.84 9.06 5.91
C TRP A 118 -15.57 9.15 7.39
N GLN A 119 -15.94 8.11 8.13
CA GLN A 119 -15.53 7.91 9.50
C GLN A 119 -14.32 6.95 9.56
N PRO A 120 -13.17 7.38 10.12
CA PRO A 120 -12.03 6.50 10.31
C PRO A 120 -12.30 5.50 11.44
N ILE A 121 -11.93 4.25 11.22
CA ILE A 121 -12.05 3.17 12.19
C ILE A 121 -10.72 2.43 12.26
N VAL A 122 -10.16 2.31 13.47
CA VAL A 122 -8.96 1.51 13.72
C VAL A 122 -9.34 0.29 14.56
N TYR A 123 -9.34 -0.87 13.94
CA TYR A 123 -9.62 -2.13 14.62
C TYR A 123 -8.43 -2.59 15.48
N PRO A 124 -8.69 -3.28 16.62
CA PRO A 124 -7.66 -3.94 17.42
C PRO A 124 -6.86 -4.95 16.58
N GLU A 125 -7.57 -5.75 15.80
CA GLU A 125 -7.01 -6.75 14.89
C GLU A 125 -7.11 -6.32 13.42
N LYS A 126 -6.40 -7.03 12.54
CA LYS A 126 -6.49 -6.77 11.10
C LYS A 126 -7.80 -7.36 10.58
N VAL A 127 -8.58 -6.53 9.89
CA VAL A 127 -9.86 -6.96 9.32
C VAL A 127 -9.76 -6.99 7.80
N GLU A 128 -10.11 -8.14 7.21
CA GLU A 128 -10.27 -8.28 5.76
C GLU A 128 -11.60 -7.67 5.32
N ARG A 129 -11.54 -6.74 4.38
CA ARG A 129 -12.73 -6.16 3.72
C ARG A 129 -12.41 -5.87 2.25
N ALA A 130 -13.44 -5.79 1.43
CA ALA A 130 -13.36 -5.25 0.09
C ALA A 130 -13.45 -3.72 0.14
N CYS A 131 -12.58 -3.03 -0.60
CA CYS A 131 -12.62 -1.58 -0.69
C CYS A 131 -13.68 -1.15 -1.72
N ALA A 132 -14.66 -0.34 -1.33
CA ALA A 132 -15.70 0.15 -2.24
C ALA A 132 -15.14 0.97 -3.42
N ALA A 133 -14.08 1.75 -3.21
CA ALA A 133 -13.46 2.56 -4.27
C ALA A 133 -12.59 1.79 -5.29
N CYS A 134 -11.98 0.66 -4.92
CA CYS A 134 -11.09 -0.08 -5.85
C CYS A 134 -11.43 -1.55 -6.00
N THR A 135 -12.55 -2.00 -5.41
CA THR A 135 -13.08 -3.37 -5.37
C THR A 135 -12.13 -4.45 -4.82
N HIS A 136 -10.87 -4.10 -4.53
CA HIS A 136 -9.87 -5.04 -4.06
C HIS A 136 -10.10 -5.44 -2.59
N THR A 137 -10.09 -6.74 -2.33
CA THR A 137 -10.02 -7.31 -0.98
C THR A 137 -8.63 -7.15 -0.39
N ARG A 138 -8.54 -6.58 0.82
CA ARG A 138 -7.27 -6.45 1.56
C ARG A 138 -6.97 -7.76 2.30
N ILE A 139 -6.36 -8.70 1.59
CA ILE A 139 -5.98 -10.03 2.11
C ILE A 139 -4.92 -9.90 3.23
N ASN A 140 -5.05 -10.68 4.29
CA ASN A 140 -4.43 -10.56 5.63
C ASN A 140 -4.90 -9.34 6.45
N GLY A 141 -5.88 -8.60 5.95
CA GLY A 141 -6.55 -7.51 6.60
C GLY A 141 -5.69 -6.26 6.78
N ILE A 142 -6.37 -5.14 7.06
CA ILE A 142 -5.75 -3.92 7.57
C ILE A 142 -6.51 -3.44 8.80
N ARG A 143 -5.83 -2.67 9.66
CA ARG A 143 -6.45 -2.16 10.89
C ARG A 143 -7.24 -0.89 10.66
N LEU A 144 -6.76 -0.02 9.77
CA LEU A 144 -7.35 1.28 9.48
C LEU A 144 -8.25 1.20 8.24
N TRP A 145 -9.55 1.45 8.45
CA TRP A 145 -10.58 1.52 7.43
C TRP A 145 -11.34 2.85 7.51
N PHE A 146 -11.97 3.23 6.41
CA PHE A 146 -12.77 4.46 6.30
C PHE A 146 -14.19 4.07 5.91
N GLU A 147 -15.08 4.08 6.88
CA GLU A 147 -16.51 3.81 6.65
C GLU A 147 -17.14 5.02 5.98
N ARG A 148 -17.82 4.83 4.85
CA ARG A 148 -18.57 5.90 4.19
C ARG A 148 -19.79 6.26 5.02
N LYS A 149 -20.08 7.56 5.17
CA LYS A 149 -21.35 7.97 5.76
C LYS A 149 -22.51 7.49 4.89
N ARG A 150 -23.51 6.89 5.55
CA ARG A 150 -24.76 6.45 4.93
C ARG A 150 -25.71 7.63 4.78
N HIS A 151 -26.50 7.64 3.72
CA HIS A 151 -27.55 8.63 3.52
C HIS A 151 -28.90 8.13 4.06
N SER A 152 -29.10 6.82 4.03
CA SER A 152 -30.25 6.11 4.59
C SER A 152 -29.79 4.90 5.42
N ASP A 153 -30.59 4.50 6.42
CA ASP A 153 -30.34 3.27 7.20
C ASP A 153 -30.43 1.99 6.36
N SER A 154 -31.10 2.06 5.20
CA SER A 154 -31.17 0.97 4.21
C SER A 154 -29.90 0.81 3.37
N ASP A 155 -29.00 1.79 3.37
CA ASP A 155 -27.81 1.75 2.53
C ASP A 155 -26.79 0.72 3.05
N PRO A 156 -26.14 -0.04 2.16
CA PRO A 156 -25.09 -0.96 2.57
C PRO A 156 -23.93 -0.20 3.22
N VAL A 157 -23.35 -0.77 4.26
CA VAL A 157 -22.14 -0.21 4.89
C VAL A 157 -20.94 -0.43 3.96
N LEU A 158 -20.38 0.67 3.47
CA LEU A 158 -19.25 0.65 2.54
C LEU A 158 -17.96 1.13 3.20
N TYR A 159 -16.86 0.45 2.89
CA TYR A 159 -15.55 0.76 3.44
C TYR A 159 -14.55 1.09 2.34
N ASP A 160 -13.77 2.13 2.52
CA ASP A 160 -12.61 2.43 1.68
C ASP A 160 -11.30 2.10 2.40
N CYS A 161 -10.36 1.54 1.65
CA CYS A 161 -9.01 1.35 2.14
C CYS A 161 -8.28 2.69 2.24
N PHE A 162 -7.27 2.76 3.11
CA PHE A 162 -6.50 3.99 3.29
C PHE A 162 -5.82 4.51 2.01
N GLN A 163 -5.40 3.61 1.11
CA GLN A 163 -4.79 4.02 -0.16
C GLN A 163 -5.76 4.79 -1.06
N CYS A 164 -7.00 4.31 -1.21
CA CYS A 164 -8.02 5.01 -1.99
C CYS A 164 -8.46 6.29 -1.30
N TYR A 165 -8.70 6.22 0.01
CA TYR A 165 -9.02 7.37 0.83
C TYR A 165 -8.00 8.51 0.66
N SER A 166 -6.70 8.23 0.82
CA SER A 166 -5.61 9.21 0.71
C SER A 166 -5.38 9.82 -0.68
N LYS A 167 -6.07 9.31 -1.70
CA LYS A 167 -6.04 9.87 -3.06
C LYS A 167 -7.22 10.80 -3.34
N SER A 168 -8.21 10.82 -2.45
CA SER A 168 -9.36 11.71 -2.56
C SER A 168 -8.94 13.17 -2.36
N LYS A 169 -9.85 14.08 -2.74
CA LYS A 169 -9.73 15.50 -2.43
C LYS A 169 -9.50 15.71 -0.94
N TRP A 170 -8.61 16.63 -0.60
CA TRP A 170 -8.34 17.05 0.78
C TRP A 170 -9.60 17.55 1.48
N SER A 171 -10.45 18.29 0.79
CA SER A 171 -11.76 18.75 1.28
C SER A 171 -12.66 17.61 1.77
N LYS A 172 -12.59 16.43 1.14
CA LYS A 172 -13.35 15.25 1.56
C LYS A 172 -12.66 14.45 2.67
N ILE A 173 -11.34 14.55 2.78
CA ILE A 173 -10.50 13.86 3.79
C ILE A 173 -10.51 14.61 5.13
N ALA A 174 -10.43 15.94 5.08
CA ALA A 174 -10.38 16.75 6.28
C ALA A 174 -11.73 16.75 7.00
N PRO A 175 -11.76 16.63 8.34
CA PRO A 175 -12.99 16.78 9.10
C PRO A 175 -13.50 18.22 8.99
N LEU A 176 -14.82 18.39 8.97
CA LEU A 176 -15.47 19.71 8.87
C LEU A 176 -15.16 20.58 10.08
N ARG A 177 -15.17 19.97 11.26
CA ARG A 177 -14.94 20.63 12.54
C ARG A 177 -14.17 19.71 13.47
N ALA A 178 -13.33 20.31 14.30
CA ALA A 178 -12.74 19.66 15.46
C ALA A 178 -13.31 20.33 16.72
N SER A 179 -13.68 19.55 17.72
CA SER A 179 -14.05 20.08 19.03
C SER A 179 -12.80 20.42 19.85
N GLY A 180 -12.84 21.51 20.61
CA GLY A 180 -11.79 21.87 21.56
C GLY A 180 -10.45 22.29 20.92
N LYS A 181 -9.33 21.83 21.49
CA LYS A 181 -7.95 22.16 21.05
C LYS A 181 -7.40 21.21 19.98
N SER A 182 -8.20 20.25 19.51
CA SER A 182 -7.74 19.19 18.62
C SER A 182 -7.47 19.71 17.22
N ARG A 183 -6.26 19.43 16.72
CA ARG A 183 -5.82 19.85 15.38
C ARG A 183 -5.76 18.63 14.48
N PHE A 184 -6.44 18.70 13.34
CA PHE A 184 -6.30 17.68 12.31
C PHE A 184 -4.91 17.74 11.68
N TYR A 185 -4.50 16.64 11.05
CA TYR A 185 -3.26 16.56 10.29
C TYR A 185 -3.16 17.72 9.27
N ARG A 186 -2.03 18.41 9.26
CA ARG A 186 -1.71 19.39 8.23
C ARG A 186 -0.29 19.12 7.71
N PRO A 187 -0.11 18.77 6.44
CA PRO A 187 1.22 18.58 5.89
C PRO A 187 1.96 19.93 5.83
N SER A 188 3.26 19.91 6.12
CA SER A 188 4.13 21.10 6.05
C SER A 188 5.03 21.13 4.80
N ASN A 189 5.15 20.00 4.10
CA ASN A 189 6.00 19.90 2.92
C ASN A 189 5.35 20.65 1.73
N PRO A 190 6.04 21.63 1.10
CA PRO A 190 5.50 22.40 -0.02
C PRO A 190 5.04 21.55 -1.22
N ALA A 191 5.77 20.49 -1.55
CA ALA A 191 5.41 19.61 -2.66
C ALA A 191 4.12 18.82 -2.36
N ILE A 192 3.88 18.47 -1.08
CA ILE A 192 2.62 17.85 -0.67
C ILE A 192 1.48 18.85 -0.76
N LEU A 193 1.70 20.09 -0.31
CA LEU A 193 0.68 21.15 -0.37
C LEU A 193 0.27 21.43 -1.82
N ALA A 194 1.23 21.65 -2.71
CA ALA A 194 0.98 21.87 -4.14
C ALA A 194 0.22 20.69 -4.77
N MET A 195 0.58 19.45 -4.42
CA MET A 195 -0.14 18.25 -4.88
C MET A 195 -1.60 18.22 -4.40
N LEU A 196 -1.87 18.57 -3.14
CA LEU A 196 -3.23 18.60 -2.60
C LEU A 196 -4.05 19.73 -3.24
N GLU A 197 -3.47 20.91 -3.44
CA GLU A 197 -4.12 22.02 -4.14
C GLU A 197 -4.47 21.67 -5.58
N ALA A 198 -3.58 20.96 -6.29
CA ALA A 198 -3.86 20.48 -7.65
C ALA A 198 -5.07 19.53 -7.67
N ARG A 199 -5.15 18.59 -6.73
CA ARG A 199 -6.27 17.64 -6.62
C ARG A 199 -7.61 18.28 -6.28
N GLU A 200 -7.62 19.42 -5.59
CA GLU A 200 -8.88 20.12 -5.34
C GLU A 200 -9.52 20.65 -6.63
N LYS A 201 -8.68 21.02 -7.61
CA LYS A 201 -9.11 21.61 -8.89
C LYS A 201 -9.58 20.60 -9.93
N GLU A 202 -9.24 19.32 -9.78
CA GLU A 202 -9.69 18.20 -10.64
C GLU A 202 -11.14 17.82 -10.38
#